data_AF-A0YRN1-F1
#
_entry.id   AF-A0YRN1-F1
#
_cell.length_a   1.000
_cell.length_b   1.000
_cell.length_c   1.000
_cell.angle_alpha   90.00
_cell.angle_beta   90.00
_cell.angle_gamma   90.00
#
_symmetry.space_group_name_H-M   'P 1'
#
loop_
_entity.id
_entity.type
_entity.pdbx_description
1 polymer ?
#
loop_
_entity_poly.entity_id
_entity_poly.type
_entity_poly.pdbx_seq_one_letter_code
_entity_poly.pdbx_strand_id
1 'polypeptide(L)'
;MYTFDGSIAPQPQESLENYIKRLRTRLSMTQQQLAAAAGIHGQSLGKLERGKTLRLNQKTKKGLAIALNIPEEYLDAVVSGVPVEGVQKKQYCPKCWKGGTNPDPTWTMPKAKYCLLCGTQLRSGCVSCQEPIASFKHKFCPHCGTPYAESNKSPLKKFK
;
A
#
# COMPACT_ATOMS: atom_id res chain seq x y z
N MET A 1 0.04 -14.46 -5.90
CA MET A 1 1.30 -13.90 -5.36
C MET A 1 1.41 -12.46 -5.88
N TYR A 2 1.61 -11.48 -5.00
CA TYR A 2 1.70 -10.07 -5.41
C TYR A 2 3.15 -9.74 -5.73
N THR A 3 3.47 -9.59 -7.01
CA THR A 3 4.76 -9.05 -7.45
C THR A 3 4.69 -7.53 -7.37
N PHE A 4 5.58 -6.93 -6.57
CA PHE A 4 5.78 -5.49 -6.56
C PHE A 4 6.50 -5.12 -7.86
N ASP A 5 5.75 -5.07 -8.95
CA ASP A 5 6.28 -4.68 -10.23
C ASP A 5 6.23 -3.15 -10.31
N GLY A 6 7.41 -2.51 -10.38
CA GLY A 6 7.55 -1.06 -10.52
C GLY A 6 6.78 -0.49 -11.71
N SER A 7 6.41 -1.34 -12.68
CA SER A 7 5.55 -0.95 -13.79
C SER A 7 4.06 -0.81 -13.43
N ILE A 8 3.62 -1.07 -12.19
CA ILE A 8 2.25 -0.80 -11.70
C ILE A 8 2.16 0.61 -11.07
N ALA A 9 3.28 1.13 -10.58
CA ALA A 9 3.32 2.47 -9.98
C ALA A 9 2.93 3.54 -11.03
N PRO A 10 2.25 4.61 -10.59
CA PRO A 10 1.97 5.74 -11.48
C PRO A 10 3.26 6.46 -11.86
N GLN A 11 3.38 6.82 -13.14
CA GLN A 11 4.54 7.58 -13.61
C GLN A 11 4.43 9.06 -13.24
N PRO A 12 5.55 9.78 -13.09
CA PRO A 12 5.53 11.22 -12.87
C PRO A 12 4.75 11.91 -14.00
N GLN A 13 3.76 12.73 -13.65
CA GLN A 13 2.90 13.46 -14.59
C GLN A 13 1.95 12.60 -15.45
N GLU A 14 1.80 11.30 -15.15
CA GLU A 14 0.79 10.47 -15.82
C GLU A 14 -0.62 10.92 -15.41
N SER A 15 -1.49 11.13 -16.40
CA SER A 15 -2.88 11.48 -16.15
C SER A 15 -3.73 10.25 -15.77
N LEU A 16 -4.85 10.47 -15.07
CA LEU A 16 -5.72 9.40 -14.59
C LEU A 16 -6.20 8.47 -15.71
N GLU A 17 -6.58 9.04 -16.84
CA GLU A 17 -7.05 8.29 -18.00
C GLU A 17 -5.96 7.39 -18.59
N ASN A 18 -4.73 7.90 -18.69
CA ASN A 18 -3.60 7.16 -19.24
C ASN A 18 -3.16 6.05 -18.26
N TYR A 19 -3.15 6.34 -16.97
CA TYR A 19 -2.85 5.36 -15.92
C TYR A 19 -3.81 4.17 -15.97
N ILE A 20 -5.11 4.43 -15.99
CA ILE A 20 -6.13 3.38 -16.01
C ILE A 20 -6.10 2.59 -17.32
N LYS A 21 -5.94 3.28 -18.47
CA LYS A 21 -5.83 2.64 -19.79
C LYS A 21 -4.59 1.73 -19.87
N ARG A 22 -3.46 2.17 -19.34
CA ARG A 22 -2.20 1.40 -19.28
C ARG A 22 -2.38 0.12 -18.47
N LEU A 23 -2.91 0.23 -17.25
CA LEU A 23 -3.14 -0.94 -16.39
C LEU A 23 -4.17 -1.91 -16.98
N ARG A 24 -5.25 -1.39 -17.57
CA ARG A 24 -6.26 -2.22 -18.25
C ARG A 24 -5.65 -3.02 -19.41
N THR A 25 -4.83 -2.36 -20.24
CA THR A 25 -4.21 -2.99 -21.41
C THR A 25 -3.21 -4.07 -20.99
N ARG A 26 -2.45 -3.81 -19.93
CA ARG A 26 -1.54 -4.77 -19.32
C ARG A 26 -2.25 -6.03 -18.81
N LEU A 27 -3.43 -5.87 -18.21
CA LEU A 27 -4.27 -6.99 -17.76
C LEU A 27 -5.07 -7.63 -18.91
N SER A 28 -4.86 -7.19 -20.16
CA SER A 28 -5.60 -7.66 -21.36
C SER A 28 -7.12 -7.57 -21.21
N MET A 29 -7.61 -6.55 -20.50
CA MET A 29 -9.04 -6.35 -20.27
C MET A 29 -9.66 -5.38 -21.28
N THR A 30 -10.90 -5.65 -21.68
CA THR A 30 -11.73 -4.66 -22.40
C THR A 30 -12.31 -3.62 -21.42
N GLN A 31 -12.79 -2.49 -21.94
CA GLN A 31 -13.47 -1.49 -21.10
C GLN A 31 -14.70 -2.09 -20.38
N GLN A 32 -15.48 -2.93 -21.07
CA GLN A 32 -16.65 -3.57 -20.44
C GLN A 32 -16.25 -4.52 -19.33
N GLN A 33 -15.18 -5.31 -19.51
CA GLN A 33 -14.66 -6.21 -18.48
C GLN A 33 -14.16 -5.46 -17.25
N LEU A 34 -13.40 -4.37 -17.45
CA LEU A 34 -12.94 -3.54 -16.33
C LEU A 34 -14.12 -2.88 -15.61
N ALA A 35 -15.10 -2.37 -16.34
CA ALA A 35 -16.29 -1.74 -15.75
C ALA A 35 -17.08 -2.74 -14.91
N ALA A 36 -17.29 -3.95 -15.42
CA ALA A 36 -17.94 -5.05 -14.69
C ALA A 36 -17.15 -5.44 -13.43
N ALA A 37 -15.83 -5.65 -13.55
CA ALA A 37 -14.97 -6.01 -12.43
C ALA A 37 -14.91 -4.93 -11.33
N ALA A 38 -14.94 -3.65 -11.72
CA ALA A 38 -14.95 -2.52 -10.81
C ALA A 38 -16.36 -2.17 -10.28
N GLY A 39 -17.42 -2.84 -10.74
CA GLY A 39 -18.79 -2.56 -10.34
C GLY A 39 -19.27 -1.15 -10.74
N ILE A 40 -18.79 -0.64 -11.88
CA ILE A 40 -19.15 0.68 -12.43
C ILE A 40 -19.81 0.55 -13.79
N HIS A 41 -20.58 1.57 -14.17
CA HIS A 41 -21.22 1.60 -15.48
C HIS A 41 -20.18 1.81 -16.60
N GLY A 42 -20.33 1.10 -17.72
CA GLY A 42 -19.39 1.16 -18.85
C GLY A 42 -19.22 2.57 -19.43
N GLN A 43 -20.29 3.38 -19.46
CA GLN A 43 -20.20 4.78 -19.90
C GLN A 43 -19.36 5.64 -18.94
N SER A 44 -19.40 5.35 -17.64
CA SER A 44 -18.61 6.06 -16.64
C SER A 44 -17.13 5.76 -16.83
N LEU A 45 -16.77 4.50 -17.08
CA LEU A 45 -15.40 4.13 -17.43
C LEU A 45 -14.97 4.79 -18.75
N GLY A 46 -15.84 4.82 -19.76
CA GLY A 46 -15.53 5.47 -21.04
C GLY A 46 -15.31 6.98 -20.91
N LYS A 47 -16.04 7.67 -20.03
CA LYS A 47 -15.79 9.09 -19.71
C LYS A 47 -14.46 9.27 -19.00
N LEU A 48 -14.14 8.35 -18.09
CA LEU A 48 -12.89 8.37 -17.34
C LEU A 48 -11.67 8.15 -18.26
N GLU A 49 -11.68 7.13 -19.12
CA GLU A 49 -10.56 6.88 -20.06
C GLU A 49 -10.43 7.93 -21.17
N ARG A 50 -11.41 8.83 -21.31
CA ARG A 50 -11.36 10.00 -22.22
C ARG A 50 -11.00 11.30 -21.49
N GLY A 51 -10.64 11.25 -20.20
CA GLY A 51 -10.29 12.42 -19.40
C GLY A 51 -11.47 13.35 -19.07
N LYS A 52 -12.72 12.94 -19.31
CA LYS A 52 -13.92 13.76 -19.02
C LYS A 52 -14.30 13.75 -17.53
N THR A 53 -13.73 12.85 -16.76
CA THR A 53 -14.00 12.71 -15.32
C THR A 53 -12.69 12.55 -14.58
N LEU A 54 -12.28 13.63 -13.91
CA LEU A 54 -11.02 13.70 -13.17
C LEU A 54 -11.18 13.34 -11.68
N ARG A 55 -12.42 13.34 -11.17
CA ARG A 55 -12.72 13.02 -9.77
C ARG A 55 -13.34 11.64 -9.64
N LEU A 56 -12.74 10.83 -8.78
CA LEU A 56 -13.24 9.50 -8.41
C LEU A 56 -14.05 9.59 -7.11
N ASN A 57 -15.26 9.04 -7.12
CA ASN A 57 -15.97 8.80 -5.86
C ASN A 57 -15.36 7.58 -5.14
N GLN A 58 -15.60 7.45 -3.83
CA GLN A 58 -14.99 6.39 -3.01
C GLN A 58 -15.36 4.97 -3.49
N LYS A 59 -16.58 4.78 -3.99
CA LYS A 59 -17.05 3.47 -4.48
C LYS A 59 -16.30 3.06 -5.76
N THR A 60 -16.20 3.96 -6.73
CA THR A 60 -15.47 3.79 -7.98
C THR A 60 -13.98 3.59 -7.72
N LYS A 61 -13.39 4.37 -6.81
CA LYS A 61 -11.98 4.20 -6.42
C LYS A 61 -11.70 2.79 -5.89
N LYS A 62 -12.50 2.33 -4.92
CA LYS A 62 -12.39 0.97 -4.36
C LYS A 62 -12.57 -0.09 -5.43
N GLY A 63 -13.59 0.05 -6.27
CA GLY A 63 -13.87 -0.88 -7.37
C GLY A 63 -12.70 -0.99 -8.35
N LEU A 64 -12.17 0.15 -8.81
CA LEU A 64 -11.02 0.20 -9.71
C LEU A 64 -9.76 -0.36 -9.07
N ALA A 65 -9.48 -0.02 -7.80
CA ALA A 65 -8.32 -0.54 -7.08
C ALA A 65 -8.35 -2.07 -6.97
N ILE A 66 -9.53 -2.65 -6.72
CA ILE A 66 -9.71 -4.11 -6.69
C ILE A 66 -9.54 -4.70 -8.09
N ALA A 67 -10.23 -4.16 -9.09
CA ALA A 67 -10.24 -4.70 -10.46
C ALA A 67 -8.87 -4.62 -11.14
N LEU A 68 -8.14 -3.52 -10.94
CA LEU A 68 -6.79 -3.33 -11.48
C LEU A 68 -5.69 -3.94 -10.59
N ASN A 69 -6.07 -4.50 -9.44
CA ASN A 69 -5.17 -5.06 -8.45
C ASN A 69 -4.06 -4.08 -7.99
N ILE A 70 -4.48 -2.86 -7.65
CA ILE A 70 -3.60 -1.79 -7.19
C ILE A 70 -4.04 -1.26 -5.81
N PRO A 71 -3.17 -0.53 -5.10
CA PRO A 71 -3.55 0.25 -3.92
C PRO A 71 -4.46 1.43 -4.30
N GLU A 72 -5.40 1.79 -3.42
CA GLU A 72 -6.24 2.99 -3.62
C GLU A 72 -5.40 4.27 -3.65
N GLU A 73 -4.28 4.26 -2.92
CA GLU A 73 -3.34 5.37 -2.80
C GLU A 73 -2.71 5.76 -4.16
N TYR A 74 -2.58 4.80 -5.09
CA TYR A 74 -2.06 5.09 -6.43
C TYR A 74 -3.06 5.90 -7.25
N LEU A 75 -4.35 5.61 -7.12
CA LEU A 75 -5.40 6.40 -7.77
C LEU A 75 -5.47 7.81 -7.18
N ASP A 76 -5.35 7.94 -5.85
CA ASP A 76 -5.37 9.24 -5.17
C ASP A 76 -4.15 10.10 -5.57
N ALA A 77 -2.97 9.49 -5.70
CA ALA A 77 -1.76 10.20 -6.10
C ALA A 77 -1.84 10.72 -7.55
N VAL A 78 -2.37 9.92 -8.48
CA VAL A 78 -2.56 10.33 -9.88
C VAL A 78 -3.60 11.45 -9.98
N VAL A 79 -4.70 11.36 -9.24
CA VAL A 79 -5.73 12.43 -9.20
C VAL A 79 -5.16 13.73 -8.61
N SER A 80 -4.31 13.62 -7.59
CA SER A 80 -3.73 14.78 -6.89
C SER A 80 -2.51 15.36 -7.60
N GLY A 81 -1.96 14.68 -8.62
CA GLY A 81 -0.72 15.07 -9.29
C GLY A 81 0.52 14.98 -8.39
N VAL A 82 0.42 14.31 -7.24
CA VAL A 82 1.52 14.16 -6.29
C VAL A 82 2.32 12.94 -6.72
N PRO A 83 3.65 13.05 -6.92
CA PRO A 83 4.47 11.89 -7.23
C PRO A 83 4.33 10.87 -6.10
N VAL A 84 4.08 9.61 -6.48
CA VAL A 84 4.17 8.50 -5.55
C VAL A 84 5.65 8.28 -5.23
N GLU A 85 6.21 9.11 -4.35
CA GLU A 85 7.38 8.73 -3.59
C GLU A 85 6.97 7.46 -2.84
N GLY A 86 7.56 6.33 -3.24
CA GLY A 86 6.99 5.01 -3.08
C GLY A 86 6.10 4.85 -1.86
N VAL A 87 4.84 4.44 -2.07
CA VAL A 87 3.93 3.93 -1.01
C VAL A 87 4.46 2.61 -0.45
N GLN A 88 5.76 2.52 -0.19
CA GLN A 88 6.31 1.61 0.78
C GLN A 88 6.03 2.26 2.12
N LYS A 89 4.93 1.83 2.74
CA LYS A 89 4.65 2.23 4.11
C LYS A 89 5.88 1.77 4.92
N LYS A 90 6.57 2.72 5.56
CA LYS A 90 7.66 2.39 6.48
C LYS A 90 7.05 1.78 7.72
N GLN A 91 6.82 0.47 7.68
CA GLN A 91 6.22 -0.30 8.76
C GLN A 91 7.13 -1.42 9.23
N TYR A 92 6.94 -1.82 10.48
CA TYR A 92 7.63 -2.94 11.09
C TYR A 92 6.72 -3.68 12.06
N CYS A 93 7.11 -4.92 12.35
CA CYS A 93 6.53 -5.67 13.46
C CYS A 93 7.41 -5.50 14.71
N PRO A 94 6.90 -4.97 15.83
CA PRO A 94 7.71 -4.78 17.04
C PRO A 94 8.19 -6.10 17.64
N LYS A 95 7.50 -7.22 17.40
CA LYS A 95 7.89 -8.54 17.95
C LYS A 95 8.85 -9.32 17.06
N CYS A 96 8.72 -9.18 15.74
CA CYS A 96 9.50 -9.97 14.78
C CYS A 96 10.68 -9.22 14.18
N TRP A 97 10.67 -7.88 14.22
CA TRP A 97 11.75 -7.11 13.63
C TRP A 97 13.02 -7.20 14.48
N LYS A 98 14.14 -7.53 13.83
CA LYS A 98 15.46 -7.46 14.43
C LYS A 98 16.02 -6.07 14.16
N GLY A 99 16.04 -5.21 15.18
CA GLY A 99 16.47 -3.82 15.04
C GLY A 99 17.82 -3.70 14.32
N GLY A 100 17.89 -2.80 13.33
CA GLY A 100 19.09 -2.58 12.51
C GLY A 100 19.20 -3.47 11.28
N THR A 101 18.23 -4.35 11.03
CA THR A 101 18.05 -5.00 9.72
C THR A 101 16.95 -4.31 8.92
N ASN A 102 16.91 -4.53 7.61
CA ASN A 102 15.75 -4.13 6.83
C ASN A 102 14.50 -4.89 7.34
N PRO A 103 13.33 -4.22 7.39
CA PRO A 103 12.06 -4.87 7.70
C PRO A 103 11.73 -5.89 6.62
N ASP A 104 10.88 -6.85 6.97
CA ASP A 104 10.38 -7.83 6.01
C ASP A 104 9.67 -7.10 4.85
N PRO A 105 10.00 -7.39 3.58
CA PRO A 105 9.36 -6.76 2.42
C PRO A 105 7.84 -6.94 2.41
N THR A 106 7.31 -7.98 3.04
CA THR A 106 5.86 -8.19 3.16
C THR A 106 5.20 -7.13 4.02
N TRP A 107 5.92 -6.50 4.95
CA TRP A 107 5.40 -5.44 5.82
C TRP A 107 5.33 -4.08 5.13
N THR A 108 6.14 -3.85 4.09
CA THR A 108 6.13 -2.59 3.33
C THR A 108 5.05 -2.56 2.25
N MET A 109 4.30 -3.67 2.08
CA MET A 109 3.18 -3.73 1.14
C MET A 109 2.03 -2.79 1.56
N PRO A 110 1.39 -2.07 0.62
CA PRO A 110 0.32 -1.09 0.94
C PRO A 110 -0.87 -1.66 1.74
N LYS A 111 -1.20 -2.93 1.49
CA LYS A 111 -2.30 -3.66 2.17
C LYS A 111 -1.87 -4.39 3.44
N ALA A 112 -0.57 -4.44 3.75
CA ALA A 112 -0.10 -5.09 4.96
C ALA A 112 -0.59 -4.30 6.17
N LYS A 113 -1.33 -4.99 7.05
CA LYS A 113 -1.79 -4.46 8.33
C LYS A 113 -1.26 -5.27 9.51
N TYR A 114 -0.93 -6.53 9.28
CA TYR A 114 -0.51 -7.49 10.29
C TYR A 114 0.74 -8.24 9.82
N CYS A 115 1.60 -8.59 10.78
CA CYS A 115 2.77 -9.41 10.55
C CYS A 115 2.33 -10.84 10.22
N LEU A 116 2.74 -11.38 9.07
CA LEU A 116 2.41 -12.75 8.67
C LEU A 116 3.09 -13.83 9.51
N LEU A 117 4.09 -13.46 10.33
CA LEU A 117 4.81 -14.40 11.20
C LEU A 117 4.16 -14.55 12.58
N CYS A 118 3.66 -13.47 13.18
CA CYS A 118 3.14 -13.48 14.56
C CYS A 118 1.73 -12.89 14.72
N GLY A 119 1.10 -12.42 13.65
CA GLY A 119 -0.22 -11.79 13.67
C GLY A 119 -0.29 -10.40 14.33
N THR A 120 0.84 -9.87 14.82
CA THR A 120 0.85 -8.55 15.47
C THR A 120 0.64 -7.44 14.44
N GLN A 121 -0.15 -6.42 14.80
CA GLN A 121 -0.40 -5.26 13.93
C GLN A 121 0.90 -4.53 13.62
N LEU A 122 1.12 -4.22 12.34
CA LEU A 122 2.28 -3.49 11.86
C LEU A 122 2.19 -2.02 12.31
N ARG A 123 3.32 -1.46 12.71
CA ARG A 123 3.41 -0.08 13.18
C ARG A 123 4.27 0.74 12.23
N SER A 124 3.86 1.99 12.00
CA SER A 124 4.63 3.00 11.26
C SER A 124 5.30 4.04 12.16
N GLY A 125 5.15 3.90 13.48
CA GLY A 125 5.70 4.81 14.49
C GLY A 125 6.25 4.06 15.70
N CYS A 126 6.90 4.82 16.58
CA CYS A 126 7.43 4.29 17.84
C CYS A 126 6.32 3.72 18.73
N VAL A 127 6.62 2.65 19.48
CA VAL A 127 5.69 2.06 20.45
C VAL A 127 5.40 3.01 21.62
N SER A 128 6.39 3.80 22.02
CA SER A 128 6.29 4.72 23.16
C SER A 128 5.77 6.10 22.75
N CYS A 129 6.53 6.84 21.95
CA CYS A 129 6.21 8.23 21.61
C CYS A 129 5.35 8.42 20.35
N GLN A 130 4.98 7.33 19.65
CA GLN A 130 4.17 7.34 18.43
C GLN A 130 4.74 8.09 17.21
N GLU A 131 5.92 8.71 17.35
CA GLU A 131 6.60 9.42 16.28
C GLU A 131 6.84 8.52 15.05
N PRO A 132 6.62 9.02 13.82
CA PRO A 132 6.82 8.25 12.60
C PRO A 132 8.25 7.75 12.43
N ILE A 133 8.41 6.55 11.87
CA ILE A 133 9.75 6.02 11.60
C ILE A 133 10.34 6.66 10.36
N ALA A 134 11.32 7.53 10.57
CA ALA A 134 12.10 8.13 9.49
C ALA A 134 12.99 7.09 8.78
N SER A 135 13.60 6.15 9.53
CA SER A 135 14.56 5.17 9.00
C SER A 135 14.66 3.91 9.86
N PHE A 136 14.82 2.74 9.20
CA PHE A 136 15.07 1.44 9.83
C PHE A 136 16.56 1.14 10.07
N LYS A 137 17.46 2.08 9.76
CA LYS A 137 18.91 1.91 10.04
C LYS A 137 19.20 1.79 11.53
N HIS A 138 18.39 2.43 12.37
CA HIS A 138 18.60 2.50 13.82
C HIS A 138 17.68 1.53 14.56
N LYS A 139 18.20 0.92 15.63
CA LYS A 139 17.43 -0.03 16.48
C LYS A 139 16.49 0.67 17.46
N PHE A 140 16.68 1.97 17.65
CA PHE A 140 16.01 2.80 18.65
C PHE A 140 15.34 4.00 18.00
N CYS A 141 14.28 4.50 18.63
CA CYS A 141 13.65 5.75 18.27
C CYS A 141 14.60 6.94 18.54
N PRO A 142 14.88 7.82 17.55
CA PRO A 142 15.78 8.95 17.76
C PRO A 142 15.21 10.03 18.68
N HIS A 143 13.88 10.04 18.91
CA HIS A 143 13.22 11.04 19.74
C HIS A 143 13.12 10.63 21.22
N CYS A 144 12.79 9.37 21.51
CA CYS A 144 12.57 8.90 22.88
C CYS A 144 13.54 7.80 23.34
N GLY A 145 14.46 7.35 22.49
CA GLY A 145 15.42 6.29 22.81
C GLY A 145 14.82 4.88 22.97
N THR A 146 13.50 4.73 22.87
CA THR A 146 12.83 3.43 23.04
C THR A 146 13.25 2.47 21.92
N PRO A 147 13.66 1.23 22.21
CA PRO A 147 13.94 0.23 21.19
C PRO A 147 12.67 -0.08 20.42
N TYR A 148 12.78 -0.19 19.10
CA TYR A 148 11.63 -0.55 18.27
C TYR A 148 11.23 -2.02 18.43
N ALA A 149 12.21 -2.91 18.66
CA ALA A 149 11.94 -4.30 18.94
C ALA A 149 11.52 -4.49 20.40
N GLU A 150 10.36 -5.11 20.63
CA GLU A 150 9.95 -5.56 21.95
C GLU A 150 10.85 -6.72 22.38
N SER A 151 11.32 -6.68 23.63
CA SER A 151 11.98 -7.85 24.22
C SER A 151 10.95 -8.97 24.31
N ASN A 152 11.20 -10.03 23.54
CA ASN A 152 10.26 -11.13 23.39
C ASN A 152 10.16 -11.90 24.71
N LYS A 153 9.26 -11.51 25.61
CA LYS A 153 8.80 -12.41 26.68
C LYS A 153 7.90 -13.44 26.01
N SER A 154 8.53 -14.49 25.48
CA SER A 154 7.84 -15.68 25.00
C SER A 154 6.84 -16.14 26.07
N PRO A 155 5.54 -16.34 25.77
CA PRO A 155 4.69 -17.04 26.69
C PRO A 155 5.16 -18.49 26.69
N LEU A 156 5.96 -18.85 27.70
CA LEU A 156 6.17 -20.23 28.11
C LEU A 156 4.77 -20.82 28.36
N LYS A 157 4.19 -21.45 27.34
CA LYS A 157 3.04 -22.34 27.50
C LYS A 157 3.52 -23.53 28.32
N LYS A 158 3.42 -23.42 29.65
CA LYS A 158 3.43 -24.56 30.55
C LYS A 158 2.15 -25.35 30.26
N PHE A 159 2.27 -26.41 29.47
CA PHE A 159 1.28 -27.48 29.51
C PHE A 159 1.45 -28.17 30.87
N LYS A 160 0.37 -28.17 31.65
CA LYS A 160 0.23 -28.91 32.91
C LYS A 160 -0.79 -30.01 32.67
#